data_AF-I3EFM6-F1
#
_entry.id   AF-I3EFM6-F1
#
_cell.length_a   1.000
_cell.length_b   1.000
_cell.length_c   1.000
_cell.angle_alpha   90.00
_cell.angle_beta   90.00
_cell.angle_gamma   90.00
#
_symmetry.space_group_name_H-M   'P 1'
#
loop_
_entity.id
_entity.type
_entity.pdbx_description
1 polymer ?
#
loop_
_entity_poly.entity_id
_entity_poly.type
_entity_poly.pdbx_seq_one_letter_code
_entity_poly.pdbx_strand_id
1 'polypeptide(L)'
;MSEGVSMDITTEEENTFLFHYQLRMLSTCDKMNIPIQVQSTVITYFKILFTKRRVFHYDMKNLIMACILLGMKVENIYITATQIKEMFSFVDTQLLAEYELEICNALKFNLYVPSPHLRLLALFLLLRNRESINAVIDESVQTQEITSPDVHLNWETSIENLKTIMLLDNYHTLDLTQVAIASLPVSPSLLQGFFMEDTLNAVVEIKKQMKRKDLPTQTEINKIDQKIKTIQARYKVDQAHAN
;
A
#
# COMPACT_ATOMS: atom_id res chain seq x y z
N MET A 1 44.85 -1.56 8.71
CA MET A 1 44.45 -2.95 8.46
C MET A 1 43.00 -3.07 8.88
N SER A 2 41.99 -3.15 8.05
CA SER A 2 41.79 -3.20 6.59
C SER A 2 40.55 -2.35 6.33
N GLU A 3 40.57 -1.50 5.30
CA GLU A 3 39.40 -0.78 4.83
C GLU A 3 38.35 -1.80 4.37
N GLY A 4 37.43 -2.15 5.28
CA GLY A 4 36.27 -2.96 4.97
C GLY A 4 35.33 -2.12 4.14
N VAL A 5 35.35 -2.32 2.81
CA VAL A 5 34.32 -1.79 1.90
C VAL A 5 32.96 -2.17 2.49
N SER A 6 32.19 -1.17 2.91
CA SER A 6 30.84 -1.29 3.46
C SER A 6 29.95 -2.12 2.51
N MET A 7 29.85 -3.42 2.76
CA MET A 7 29.03 -4.39 2.03
C MET A 7 27.59 -4.45 2.55
N ASP A 8 27.19 -3.47 3.34
CA ASP A 8 25.82 -3.36 3.87
C ASP A 8 24.92 -2.67 2.84
N ILE A 9 23.67 -3.16 2.75
CA ILE A 9 22.63 -2.52 1.95
C ILE A 9 22.27 -1.16 2.55
N THR A 10 22.27 -0.12 1.73
CA THR A 10 21.88 1.22 2.20
C THR A 10 20.36 1.29 2.40
N THR A 11 19.91 2.20 3.26
CA THR A 11 18.47 2.44 3.46
C THR A 11 17.77 2.84 2.17
N GLU A 12 18.45 3.59 1.30
CA GLU A 12 17.93 3.99 -0.01
C GLU A 12 17.76 2.79 -0.94
N GLU A 13 18.77 1.91 -1.04
CA GLU A 13 18.69 0.67 -1.83
C GLU A 13 17.57 -0.23 -1.33
N GLU A 14 17.41 -0.35 -0.01
CA GLU A 14 16.34 -1.13 0.60
C GLU A 14 14.96 -0.54 0.28
N ASN A 15 14.79 0.78 0.41
CA ASN A 15 13.54 1.46 0.07
C ASN A 15 13.18 1.31 -1.42
N THR A 16 14.16 1.39 -2.31
CA THR A 16 13.99 1.17 -3.75
C THR A 16 13.55 -0.28 -4.04
N PHE A 17 14.17 -1.25 -3.37
CA PHE A 17 13.82 -2.66 -3.50
C PHE A 17 12.42 -2.97 -2.96
N LEU A 18 12.07 -2.41 -1.79
CA LEU A 18 10.73 -2.54 -1.20
C LEU A 18 9.66 -1.90 -2.09
N PHE A 19 9.92 -0.72 -2.66
CA PHE A 19 9.01 -0.07 -3.60
C PHE A 19 8.78 -0.92 -4.86
N HIS A 20 9.84 -1.49 -5.43
CA HIS A 20 9.71 -2.44 -6.56
C HIS A 20 8.80 -3.63 -6.21
N TYR A 21 8.96 -4.20 -5.02
CA TYR A 21 8.16 -5.33 -4.58
C TYR A 21 6.71 -4.94 -4.21
N GLN A 22 6.46 -3.73 -3.72
CA GLN A 22 5.10 -3.19 -3.57
C GLN A 22 4.38 -3.05 -4.92
N LEU A 23 5.06 -2.55 -5.95
CA LEU A 23 4.52 -2.50 -7.31
C LEU A 23 4.19 -3.90 -7.85
N ARG A 24 5.10 -4.86 -7.66
CA ARG A 24 4.86 -6.26 -8.05
C ARG A 24 3.69 -6.88 -7.30
N MET A 25 3.56 -6.58 -6.01
CA MET A 25 2.47 -7.06 -5.18
C MET A 25 1.12 -6.54 -5.68
N LEU A 26 0.99 -5.24 -5.95
CA LEU A 26 -0.24 -4.68 -6.56
C LEU A 26 -0.53 -5.29 -7.93
N SER A 27 0.50 -5.47 -8.78
CA SER A 27 0.33 -6.12 -10.09
C SER A 27 -0.14 -7.58 -9.97
N THR A 28 0.35 -8.33 -8.97
CA THR A 28 -0.12 -9.68 -8.68
C THR A 28 -1.58 -9.66 -8.21
N CYS A 29 -1.94 -8.74 -7.32
CA CYS A 29 -3.32 -8.58 -6.89
C CYS A 29 -4.26 -8.28 -8.06
N ASP A 30 -3.87 -7.39 -8.96
CA ASP A 30 -4.66 -7.06 -10.15
C ASP A 30 -4.83 -8.28 -11.07
N LYS A 31 -3.77 -9.06 -11.30
CA LYS A 31 -3.84 -10.33 -12.09
C LYS A 31 -4.77 -11.36 -11.47
N MET A 32 -4.87 -11.38 -10.15
CA MET A 32 -5.75 -12.27 -9.39
C MET A 32 -7.17 -11.69 -9.21
N ASN A 33 -7.46 -10.51 -9.78
CA ASN A 33 -8.72 -9.79 -9.59
C ASN A 33 -9.07 -9.55 -8.11
N ILE A 34 -8.05 -9.33 -7.27
CA ILE A 34 -8.23 -9.08 -5.85
C ILE A 34 -8.80 -7.66 -5.64
N PRO A 35 -9.89 -7.49 -4.87
CA PRO A 35 -10.48 -6.18 -4.61
C PRO A 35 -9.50 -5.19 -3.98
N ILE A 36 -9.60 -3.92 -4.34
CA ILE A 36 -8.68 -2.86 -3.86
C ILE A 36 -8.66 -2.71 -2.33
N GLN A 37 -9.76 -3.02 -1.64
CA GLN A 37 -9.79 -3.08 -0.18
C GLN A 37 -8.74 -4.06 0.35
N VAL A 38 -8.67 -5.27 -0.21
CA VAL A 38 -7.67 -6.26 0.16
C VAL A 38 -6.27 -5.80 -0.24
N GLN A 39 -6.12 -5.15 -1.41
CA GLN A 39 -4.83 -4.58 -1.82
C GLN A 39 -4.29 -3.56 -0.80
N SER A 40 -5.17 -2.73 -0.24
CA SER A 40 -4.82 -1.76 0.82
C SER A 40 -4.36 -2.45 2.10
N THR A 41 -5.06 -3.50 2.53
CA THR A 41 -4.69 -4.33 3.68
C THR A 41 -3.32 -4.98 3.49
N VAL A 42 -3.09 -5.60 2.33
CA VAL A 42 -1.84 -6.25 1.96
C VAL A 42 -0.66 -5.28 1.95
N ILE A 43 -0.82 -4.09 1.35
CA ILE A 43 0.22 -3.05 1.34
C ILE A 43 0.52 -2.53 2.74
N THR A 44 -0.50 -2.36 3.57
CA THR A 44 -0.34 -1.90 4.96
C THR A 44 0.46 -2.89 5.78
N TYR A 45 0.15 -4.18 5.68
CA TYR A 45 0.92 -5.24 6.35
C TYR A 45 2.38 -5.25 5.94
N PHE A 46 2.64 -5.15 4.64
CA PHE A 46 4.00 -5.12 4.11
C PHE A 46 4.79 -3.92 4.66
N LYS A 47 4.19 -2.73 4.69
CA LYS A 47 4.86 -1.52 5.23
C LYS A 47 5.12 -1.63 6.75
N ILE A 48 4.17 -2.14 7.52
CA ILE A 48 4.35 -2.33 8.97
C ILE A 48 5.45 -3.36 9.27
N LEU A 49 5.53 -4.45 8.49
CA LEU A 49 6.58 -5.46 8.63
C LEU A 49 7.98 -4.83 8.48
N PHE A 50 8.19 -4.08 7.41
CA PHE A 50 9.49 -3.45 7.10
C PHE A 50 9.82 -2.21 7.94
N THR A 51 8.93 -1.80 8.85
CA THR A 51 9.29 -0.85 9.91
C THR A 51 10.19 -1.50 10.98
N LYS A 52 10.12 -2.84 11.13
CA LYS A 52 10.85 -3.59 12.18
C LYS A 52 11.80 -4.64 11.63
N ARG A 53 11.75 -4.92 10.33
CA ARG A 53 12.46 -6.01 9.68
C ARG A 53 13.25 -5.50 8.49
N ARG A 54 14.30 -6.24 8.14
CA ARG A 54 15.18 -5.93 6.99
C ARG A 54 14.94 -6.90 5.84
N VAL A 55 15.12 -6.44 4.60
CA VAL A 55 14.83 -7.22 3.38
C VAL A 55 15.62 -8.53 3.26
N PHE A 56 16.84 -8.59 3.80
CA PHE A 56 17.69 -9.77 3.68
C PHE A 56 17.22 -10.96 4.51
N HIS A 57 16.25 -10.82 5.40
CA HIS A 57 15.65 -11.96 6.11
C HIS A 57 14.65 -12.76 5.26
N TYR A 58 14.23 -12.23 4.10
CA TYR A 58 13.09 -12.77 3.37
C TYR A 58 13.43 -13.20 1.95
N ASP A 59 12.77 -14.27 1.51
CA ASP A 59 12.47 -14.48 0.09
C ASP A 59 11.25 -13.62 -0.27
N MET A 60 11.52 -12.51 -0.94
CA MET A 60 10.50 -11.52 -1.28
C MET A 60 9.35 -12.07 -2.13
N LYS A 61 9.59 -13.08 -2.96
CA LYS A 61 8.51 -13.67 -3.79
C LYS A 61 7.53 -14.43 -2.91
N ASN A 62 8.03 -15.25 -2.01
CA ASN A 62 7.20 -15.97 -1.03
C ASN A 62 6.56 -15.02 -0.02
N LEU A 63 7.28 -14.00 0.44
CA LEU A 63 6.76 -13.01 1.38
C LEU A 63 5.55 -12.25 0.81
N ILE A 64 5.61 -11.80 -0.45
CA ILE A 64 4.47 -11.14 -1.09
C ILE A 64 3.26 -12.06 -1.13
N MET A 65 3.46 -13.33 -1.49
CA MET A 65 2.35 -14.29 -1.53
C MET A 65 1.78 -14.53 -0.13
N ALA A 66 2.62 -14.51 0.92
CA ALA A 66 2.16 -14.62 2.31
C ALA A 66 1.32 -13.40 2.73
N CYS A 67 1.78 -12.19 2.38
CA CYS A 67 1.01 -10.96 2.62
C CYS A 67 -0.34 -11.00 1.91
N ILE A 68 -0.38 -11.42 0.63
CA ILE A 68 -1.61 -11.55 -0.15
C ILE A 68 -2.54 -12.58 0.46
N LEU A 69 -2.04 -13.78 0.78
CA LEU A 69 -2.82 -14.85 1.41
C LEU A 69 -3.46 -14.38 2.73
N LEU A 70 -2.66 -13.78 3.61
CA LEU A 70 -3.14 -13.28 4.90
C LEU A 70 -4.18 -12.17 4.71
N GLY A 71 -3.92 -11.21 3.80
CA GLY A 71 -4.86 -10.13 3.49
C GLY A 71 -6.20 -10.67 2.98
N MET A 72 -6.17 -11.66 2.08
CA MET A 72 -7.38 -12.32 1.58
C MET A 72 -8.15 -13.01 2.72
N LYS A 73 -7.47 -13.77 3.58
CA LYS A 73 -8.10 -14.45 4.73
C LYS A 73 -8.78 -13.45 5.68
N VAL A 74 -8.10 -12.36 6.02
CA VAL A 74 -8.63 -11.33 6.93
C VAL A 74 -9.83 -10.60 6.35
N GLU A 75 -9.85 -10.39 5.03
CA GLU A 75 -10.95 -9.74 4.30
C GLU A 75 -12.04 -10.74 3.88
N ASN A 76 -12.05 -11.94 4.47
CA ASN A 76 -13.01 -13.01 4.22
C ASN A 76 -13.07 -13.50 2.76
N ILE A 77 -11.97 -13.38 2.02
CA ILE A 77 -11.80 -13.99 0.70
C ILE A 77 -11.11 -15.34 0.89
N TYR A 78 -11.86 -16.41 0.66
CA TYR A 78 -11.36 -17.77 0.86
C TYR A 78 -10.39 -18.18 -0.26
N ILE A 79 -9.15 -18.49 0.14
CA ILE A 79 -8.14 -19.12 -0.72
C ILE A 79 -7.21 -19.97 0.14
N THR A 80 -6.77 -21.11 -0.40
CA THR A 80 -5.84 -22.02 0.28
C THR A 80 -4.40 -21.84 -0.20
N ALA A 81 -3.43 -22.18 0.64
CA ALA A 81 -2.02 -22.17 0.28
C ALA A 81 -1.71 -23.10 -0.92
N THR A 82 -2.43 -24.23 -1.02
CA THR A 82 -2.31 -25.16 -2.14
C THR A 82 -2.76 -24.52 -3.45
N GLN A 83 -3.90 -23.83 -3.47
CA GLN A 83 -4.37 -23.09 -4.66
C GLN A 83 -3.37 -22.00 -5.07
N ILE A 84 -2.78 -21.30 -4.11
CA ILE A 84 -1.72 -20.32 -4.40
C ILE A 84 -0.51 -21.00 -5.05
N LYS A 85 -0.08 -22.16 -4.54
CA LYS A 85 1.03 -22.94 -5.12
C LYS A 85 0.73 -23.46 -6.53
N GLU A 86 -0.51 -23.86 -6.79
CA GLU A 86 -0.97 -24.28 -8.13
C GLU A 86 -0.92 -23.10 -9.13
N MET A 87 -1.31 -21.90 -8.70
CA MET A 87 -1.21 -20.70 -9.53
C MET A 87 0.23 -20.20 -9.70
N PHE A 88 1.06 -20.37 -8.66
CA PHE A 88 2.42 -19.86 -8.60
C PHE A 88 3.38 -20.95 -8.15
N SER A 89 3.95 -21.68 -9.12
CA SER A 89 4.78 -22.86 -8.88
C SER A 89 6.05 -22.61 -8.05
N PHE A 90 6.51 -21.37 -7.93
CA PHE A 90 7.66 -20.99 -7.10
C PHE A 90 7.33 -20.93 -5.60
N VAL A 91 6.05 -21.00 -5.21
CA VAL A 91 5.62 -20.84 -3.83
C VAL A 91 5.98 -22.06 -3.01
N ASP A 92 6.68 -21.81 -1.90
CA ASP A 92 6.91 -22.78 -0.83
C ASP A 92 5.86 -22.59 0.26
N THR A 93 5.00 -23.59 0.43
CA THR A 93 3.89 -23.57 1.38
C THR A 93 4.35 -23.53 2.84
N GLN A 94 5.52 -24.09 3.15
CA GLN A 94 6.05 -24.04 4.52
C GLN A 94 6.49 -22.60 4.83
N LEU A 95 7.28 -22.02 3.93
CA LEU A 95 7.76 -20.65 4.07
C LEU A 95 6.61 -19.63 4.08
N LEU A 96 5.56 -19.90 3.30
CA LEU A 96 4.33 -19.11 3.30
C LEU A 96 3.70 -19.04 4.69
N ALA A 97 3.56 -20.18 5.37
CA ALA A 97 3.00 -20.26 6.71
C ALA A 97 3.89 -19.59 7.77
N GLU A 98 5.22 -19.75 7.66
CA GLU A 98 6.20 -19.07 8.52
C GLU A 98 6.07 -17.54 8.40
N TYR A 99 6.02 -17.02 7.17
CA TYR A 99 5.85 -15.59 6.92
C TYR A 99 4.48 -15.06 7.34
N GLU A 100 3.38 -15.82 7.17
CA GLU A 100 2.08 -15.41 7.70
C GLU A 100 2.14 -15.14 9.21
N LEU A 101 2.77 -16.06 9.96
CA LEU A 101 2.95 -15.90 11.40
C LEU A 101 3.86 -14.72 11.75
N GLU A 102 4.95 -14.52 11.02
CA GLU A 102 5.83 -13.35 11.21
C GLU A 102 5.11 -12.02 10.98
N ILE A 103 4.28 -11.93 9.95
CA ILE A 103 3.48 -10.74 9.65
C ILE A 103 2.51 -10.48 10.80
N CYS A 104 1.81 -11.52 11.28
CA CYS A 104 0.90 -11.41 12.44
C CYS A 104 1.65 -10.90 13.69
N ASN A 105 2.85 -11.42 13.96
CA ASN A 105 3.68 -10.98 15.06
C ASN A 105 4.14 -9.52 14.90
N ALA A 106 4.53 -9.11 13.69
CA ALA A 106 4.92 -7.72 13.40
C ALA A 106 3.77 -6.74 13.66
N LEU A 107 2.54 -7.15 13.31
CA LEU A 107 1.28 -6.45 13.54
C LEU A 107 0.78 -6.53 14.99
N LYS A 108 1.42 -7.32 15.86
CA LYS A 108 0.93 -7.64 17.21
C LYS A 108 -0.52 -8.17 17.18
N PHE A 109 -0.84 -8.97 16.17
CA PHE A 109 -2.18 -9.52 15.92
C PHE A 109 -3.28 -8.46 15.70
N ASN A 110 -2.93 -7.19 15.45
CA ASN A 110 -3.88 -6.20 14.98
C ASN A 110 -4.04 -6.30 13.45
N LEU A 111 -4.93 -7.20 13.03
CA LEU A 111 -5.19 -7.51 11.62
C LEU A 111 -6.25 -6.60 11.00
N TYR A 112 -6.95 -5.77 11.78
CA TYR A 112 -7.95 -4.88 11.20
C TYR A 112 -7.29 -3.67 10.54
N VAL A 113 -7.45 -3.54 9.23
CA VAL A 113 -7.00 -2.37 8.45
C VAL A 113 -8.23 -1.63 7.91
N PRO A 114 -8.53 -0.40 8.38
CA PRO A 114 -9.66 0.33 7.86
C PRO A 114 -9.42 0.74 6.39
N SER A 115 -10.39 0.43 5.53
CA SER A 115 -10.27 0.63 4.08
C SER A 115 -10.40 2.11 3.67
N PRO A 116 -9.41 2.71 2.97
CA PRO A 116 -9.57 4.03 2.35
C PRO A 116 -10.51 3.98 1.15
N HIS A 117 -10.63 2.83 0.48
CA HIS A 117 -11.52 2.66 -0.67
C HIS A 117 -12.99 2.87 -0.29
N LEU A 118 -13.42 2.38 0.87
CA LEU A 118 -14.79 2.59 1.33
C LEU A 118 -15.09 4.08 1.59
N ARG A 119 -14.13 4.80 2.19
CA ARG A 119 -14.24 6.25 2.41
C ARG A 119 -14.28 7.01 1.09
N LEU A 120 -13.42 6.63 0.14
CA LEU A 120 -13.40 7.20 -1.21
C LEU A 120 -14.74 6.97 -1.93
N LEU A 121 -15.28 5.76 -1.87
CA LEU A 121 -16.59 5.44 -2.46
C LEU A 121 -17.71 6.30 -1.85
N ALA A 122 -17.76 6.39 -0.52
CA ALA A 122 -18.75 7.19 0.18
C ALA A 122 -18.65 8.67 -0.22
N LEU A 123 -17.42 9.21 -0.25
CA LEU A 123 -17.18 10.59 -0.65
C LEU A 123 -17.55 10.84 -2.12
N PHE A 124 -17.21 9.91 -3.02
CA PHE A 124 -17.55 9.99 -4.43
C PHE A 124 -19.07 10.02 -4.62
N LEU A 125 -19.81 9.17 -3.92
CA LEU A 125 -21.28 9.14 -3.98
C LEU A 125 -21.91 10.40 -3.37
N LEU A 126 -21.34 10.93 -2.28
CA LEU A 126 -21.79 12.16 -1.65
C LEU A 126 -21.64 13.36 -2.58
N LEU A 127 -20.47 13.51 -3.20
CA LEU A 127 -20.21 14.62 -4.12
C LEU A 127 -21.08 14.54 -5.37
N ARG A 128 -21.29 13.32 -5.92
CA ARG A 128 -22.12 13.10 -7.11
C ARG A 128 -23.61 13.33 -6.90
N ASN A 129 -24.13 13.04 -5.71
CA ASN A 129 -25.55 13.15 -5.39
C ASN A 129 -25.87 14.38 -4.55
N ARG A 130 -25.00 15.39 -4.56
CA ARG A 130 -25.08 16.55 -3.66
C ARG A 130 -26.42 17.27 -3.76
N GLU A 131 -26.90 17.56 -4.97
CA GLU A 131 -28.14 18.33 -5.16
C GLU A 131 -29.35 17.58 -4.58
N SER A 132 -29.41 16.26 -4.78
CA SER A 132 -30.46 15.40 -4.22
C SER A 132 -30.39 15.31 -2.70
N ILE A 133 -29.19 15.27 -2.12
CA ILE A 133 -28.98 15.24 -0.67
C ILE A 133 -29.34 16.59 -0.05
N ASN A 134 -28.90 17.69 -0.66
CA ASN A 134 -29.23 19.03 -0.22
C ASN A 134 -30.74 19.27 -0.28
N ALA A 135 -31.44 18.85 -1.34
CA ALA A 135 -32.89 18.99 -1.44
C ALA A 135 -33.67 18.25 -0.33
N VAL A 136 -33.11 17.16 0.23
CA VAL A 136 -33.68 16.44 1.38
C VAL A 136 -33.30 17.10 2.70
N ILE A 137 -32.15 17.76 2.78
CA ILE A 137 -31.68 18.49 3.98
C ILE A 137 -32.34 19.88 4.09
N ASP A 138 -32.64 20.52 2.96
CA ASP A 138 -33.13 21.90 2.84
C ASP A 138 -34.63 22.09 3.13
N GLU A 139 -35.20 21.35 4.09
CA GLU A 139 -36.37 21.90 4.81
C GLU A 139 -35.98 23.16 5.63
N SER A 140 -34.68 23.39 5.89
CA SER A 140 -34.09 24.71 6.12
C SER A 140 -32.56 24.60 6.26
N VAL A 141 -31.76 25.21 5.38
CA VAL A 141 -30.81 26.30 5.70
C VAL A 141 -30.04 26.67 4.42
N GLN A 142 -30.24 27.91 3.99
CA GLN A 142 -29.56 28.60 2.89
C GLN A 142 -28.06 28.25 2.82
N THR A 143 -27.59 27.81 1.66
CA THR A 143 -26.15 27.75 1.37
C THR A 143 -25.82 28.43 0.05
N GLN A 144 -24.73 29.18 0.11
CA GLN A 144 -24.10 29.90 -0.99
C GLN A 144 -23.91 29.01 -2.23
N GLU A 145 -23.96 29.63 -3.40
CA GLU A 145 -23.71 28.98 -4.70
C GLU A 145 -22.31 28.35 -4.73
N ILE A 146 -22.25 27.03 -4.61
CA ILE A 146 -21.05 26.23 -4.81
C ILE A 146 -21.03 25.78 -6.26
N THR A 147 -19.96 26.14 -6.98
CA THR A 147 -19.68 25.71 -8.36
C THR A 147 -19.61 24.18 -8.41
N SER A 148 -20.36 23.53 -9.31
CA SER A 148 -20.53 22.08 -9.32
C SER A 148 -19.22 21.33 -9.61
N PRO A 149 -18.70 20.52 -8.66
CA PRO A 149 -17.50 19.71 -8.88
C PRO A 149 -17.73 18.48 -9.78
N ASP A 150 -18.98 18.20 -10.16
CA ASP A 150 -19.40 16.97 -10.86
C ASP A 150 -18.70 16.73 -12.20
N VAL A 151 -18.37 17.79 -12.93
CA VAL A 151 -17.79 17.67 -14.28
C VAL A 151 -16.40 17.00 -14.27
N HIS A 152 -15.72 16.97 -13.12
CA HIS A 152 -14.36 16.43 -12.99
C HIS A 152 -14.27 15.15 -12.15
N LEU A 153 -15.39 14.60 -11.67
CA LEU A 153 -15.38 13.42 -10.81
C LEU A 153 -15.29 12.13 -11.65
N ASN A 154 -14.09 11.52 -11.70
CA ASN A 154 -13.86 10.24 -12.36
C ASN A 154 -13.46 9.15 -11.35
N TRP A 155 -14.21 8.05 -11.33
CA TRP A 155 -13.98 6.94 -10.40
C TRP A 155 -12.68 6.19 -10.70
N GLU A 156 -12.41 5.88 -11.97
CA GLU A 156 -11.22 5.14 -12.39
C GLU A 156 -9.94 5.91 -12.02
N THR A 157 -9.89 7.19 -12.34
CA THR A 157 -8.78 8.08 -11.93
C THR A 157 -8.66 8.16 -10.41
N SER A 158 -9.78 8.13 -9.67
CA SER A 158 -9.74 8.12 -8.20
C SER A 158 -9.10 6.85 -7.65
N ILE A 159 -9.38 5.70 -8.26
CA ILE A 159 -8.79 4.41 -7.91
C ILE A 159 -7.30 4.35 -8.25
N GLU A 160 -6.90 4.88 -9.40
CA GLU A 160 -5.49 4.98 -9.78
C GLU A 160 -4.71 5.86 -8.79
N ASN A 161 -5.25 7.04 -8.46
CA ASN A 161 -4.66 7.93 -7.46
C ASN A 161 -4.56 7.25 -6.09
N LEU A 162 -5.58 6.50 -5.67
CA LEU A 162 -5.55 5.74 -4.42
C LEU A 162 -4.41 4.70 -4.43
N LYS A 163 -4.25 3.95 -5.52
CA LYS A 163 -3.13 3.01 -5.68
C LYS A 163 -1.78 3.72 -5.60
N THR A 164 -1.64 4.90 -6.19
CA THR A 164 -0.42 5.72 -6.07
C THR A 164 -0.17 6.16 -4.63
N ILE A 165 -1.21 6.62 -3.91
CA ILE A 165 -1.10 7.04 -2.50
C ILE A 165 -0.73 5.86 -1.59
N MET A 166 -1.28 4.67 -1.85
CA MET A 166 -0.94 3.44 -1.13
C MET A 166 0.56 3.10 -1.22
N LEU A 167 1.24 3.52 -2.27
CA LEU A 167 2.67 3.28 -2.45
C LEU A 167 3.57 4.29 -1.71
N LEU A 168 3.02 5.39 -1.19
CA LEU A 168 3.78 6.38 -0.42
C LEU A 168 4.40 5.75 0.84
N ASP A 169 5.61 6.18 1.19
CA ASP A 169 6.37 5.56 2.29
C ASP A 169 5.68 5.75 3.65
N ASN A 170 5.04 6.90 3.86
CA ASN A 170 4.28 7.25 5.06
C ASN A 170 2.81 6.78 5.05
N TYR A 171 2.35 6.04 4.03
CA TYR A 171 0.94 5.67 3.84
C TYR A 171 0.25 5.11 5.11
N HIS A 172 0.94 4.24 5.83
CA HIS A 172 0.43 3.60 7.06
C HIS A 172 0.22 4.56 8.25
N THR A 173 0.66 5.82 8.14
CA THR A 173 0.51 6.87 9.15
C THR A 173 -0.47 7.97 8.73
N LEU A 174 -0.93 7.96 7.48
CA LEU A 174 -1.83 8.98 6.95
C LEU A 174 -3.25 8.80 7.47
N ASP A 175 -3.97 9.91 7.66
CA ASP A 175 -5.39 9.86 7.94
C ASP A 175 -6.16 9.38 6.69
N LEU A 176 -7.05 8.43 6.90
CA LEU A 176 -7.76 7.76 5.81
C LEU A 176 -8.78 8.66 5.12
N THR A 177 -9.28 9.69 5.81
CA THR A 177 -10.16 10.70 5.21
C THR A 177 -9.34 11.61 4.29
N GLN A 178 -8.18 12.06 4.74
CA GLN A 178 -7.23 12.82 3.91
C GLN A 178 -6.79 12.01 2.68
N VAL A 179 -6.50 10.70 2.84
CA VAL A 179 -6.18 9.80 1.72
C VAL A 179 -7.33 9.71 0.72
N ALA A 180 -8.56 9.53 1.19
CA ALA A 180 -9.74 9.44 0.34
C ALA A 180 -9.97 10.75 -0.45
N ILE A 181 -9.87 11.91 0.22
CA ILE A 181 -10.01 13.22 -0.45
C ILE A 181 -8.86 13.44 -1.46
N ALA A 182 -7.63 13.08 -1.10
CA ALA A 182 -6.47 13.19 -1.98
C ALA A 182 -6.56 12.29 -3.22
N SER A 183 -7.29 11.18 -3.11
CA SER A 183 -7.51 10.27 -4.23
C SER A 183 -8.43 10.87 -5.29
N LEU A 184 -9.34 11.79 -4.93
CA LEU A 184 -10.24 12.40 -5.90
C LEU A 184 -9.48 13.24 -6.94
N PRO A 185 -9.86 13.20 -8.23
CA PRO A 185 -9.27 13.97 -9.31
C PRO A 185 -9.71 15.46 -9.32
N VAL A 186 -10.06 16.01 -8.16
CA VAL A 186 -10.51 17.40 -8.01
C VAL A 186 -9.48 18.24 -7.25
N SER A 187 -9.39 19.52 -7.61
CA SER A 187 -8.53 20.46 -6.89
C SER A 187 -9.06 20.67 -5.46
N PRO A 188 -8.20 20.67 -4.42
CA PRO A 188 -8.64 20.91 -3.04
C PRO A 188 -9.36 22.24 -2.83
N SER A 189 -9.09 23.25 -3.66
CA SER A 189 -9.80 24.54 -3.66
C SER A 189 -11.29 24.41 -3.94
N LEU A 190 -11.70 23.44 -4.77
CA LEU A 190 -13.12 23.18 -5.08
C LEU A 190 -13.86 22.49 -3.94
N LEU A 191 -13.13 21.98 -2.95
CA LEU A 191 -13.68 21.32 -1.77
C LEU A 191 -13.72 22.26 -0.55
N GLN A 192 -13.34 23.53 -0.72
CA GLN A 192 -13.50 24.55 0.31
C GLN A 192 -14.99 24.69 0.65
N GLY A 193 -15.31 24.62 1.95
CA GLY A 193 -16.68 24.60 2.46
C GLY A 193 -17.22 23.20 2.81
N PHE A 194 -16.66 22.12 2.25
CA PHE A 194 -17.00 20.75 2.67
C PHE A 194 -16.11 20.23 3.80
N PHE A 195 -14.86 20.68 3.83
CA PHE A 195 -13.85 20.22 4.77
C PHE A 195 -13.14 21.40 5.43
N MET A 196 -12.61 21.16 6.62
CA MET A 196 -11.76 22.12 7.34
C MET A 196 -10.49 22.43 6.55
N GLU A 197 -9.99 23.66 6.68
CA GLU A 197 -8.79 24.12 5.96
C GLU A 197 -7.56 23.25 6.27
N ASP A 198 -7.38 22.82 7.52
CA ASP A 198 -6.28 21.94 7.93
C ASP A 198 -6.28 20.61 7.16
N THR A 199 -7.46 20.03 6.95
CA THR A 199 -7.63 18.79 6.16
C THR A 199 -7.24 19.03 4.69
N LEU A 200 -7.66 20.16 4.11
CA LEU A 200 -7.34 20.50 2.72
C LEU A 200 -5.84 20.77 2.53
N ASN A 201 -5.20 21.42 3.50
CA ASN A 201 -3.75 21.64 3.51
C ASN A 201 -2.97 20.32 3.55
N ALA A 202 -3.39 19.36 4.40
CA ALA A 202 -2.79 18.03 4.43
C ALA A 202 -2.98 17.28 3.09
N VAL A 203 -4.16 17.38 2.48
CA VAL A 203 -4.46 16.79 1.16
C VAL A 203 -3.56 17.37 0.07
N VAL A 204 -3.33 18.68 0.07
CA VAL A 204 -2.40 19.34 -0.87
C VAL A 204 -1.00 18.73 -0.75
N GLU A 205 -0.54 18.47 0.47
CA GLU A 205 0.78 17.87 0.71
C GLU A 205 0.85 16.42 0.21
N ILE A 206 -0.17 15.60 0.49
CA ILE A 206 -0.26 14.23 -0.06
C ILE A 206 -0.22 14.26 -1.59
N LYS A 207 -0.98 15.17 -2.23
CA LYS A 207 -0.98 15.30 -3.70
C LYS A 207 0.36 15.74 -4.28
N LYS A 208 1.18 16.49 -3.55
CA LYS A 208 2.57 16.79 -3.97
C LYS A 208 3.46 15.56 -3.91
N GLN A 209 3.30 14.72 -2.88
CA GLN A 209 4.08 13.49 -2.72
C GLN A 209 3.79 12.47 -3.82
N MET A 210 2.57 12.43 -4.36
CA MET A 210 2.21 11.58 -5.50
C MET A 210 3.05 11.83 -6.76
N LYS A 211 3.63 13.03 -6.93
CA LYS A 211 4.35 13.42 -8.15
C LYS A 211 5.79 12.87 -8.24
N ARG A 212 6.27 12.06 -7.28
CA ARG A 212 7.71 12.00 -6.94
C ARG A 212 8.40 10.63 -6.84
N LYS A 213 7.98 9.56 -7.53
CA LYS A 213 8.82 8.34 -7.54
C LYS A 213 9.01 7.79 -8.95
N ASP A 214 10.21 7.99 -9.48
CA ASP A 214 10.66 7.33 -10.71
C ASP A 214 10.61 5.81 -10.51
N LEU A 215 10.16 5.08 -11.53
CA LEU A 215 10.15 3.62 -11.46
C LEU A 215 11.60 3.12 -11.43
N PRO A 216 11.94 2.20 -10.50
CA PRO A 216 13.29 1.67 -10.41
C PRO A 216 13.64 0.86 -11.66
N THR A 217 14.87 1.02 -12.13
CA THR A 217 15.33 0.32 -13.35
C THR A 217 15.64 -1.14 -13.03
N GLN A 218 15.34 -2.07 -13.95
CA GLN A 218 15.59 -3.51 -13.71
C GLN A 218 17.07 -3.81 -13.39
N THR A 219 18.01 -3.09 -14.01
CA THR A 219 19.45 -3.21 -13.74
C THR A 219 19.81 -2.83 -12.31
N GLU A 220 19.17 -1.79 -11.77
CA GLU A 220 19.37 -1.34 -10.39
C GLU A 220 18.84 -2.39 -9.41
N ILE A 221 17.61 -2.88 -9.63
CA ILE A 221 17.01 -3.92 -8.80
C ILE A 221 17.85 -5.20 -8.82
N ASN A 222 18.38 -5.59 -9.98
CA ASN A 222 19.24 -6.77 -10.08
C ASN A 222 20.54 -6.61 -9.27
N LYS A 223 21.13 -5.40 -9.24
CA LYS A 223 22.32 -5.13 -8.41
C LYS A 223 21.99 -5.26 -6.92
N ILE A 224 20.86 -4.69 -6.49
CA ILE A 224 20.41 -4.76 -5.09
C ILE A 224 20.10 -6.21 -4.69
N ASP A 225 19.41 -6.96 -5.55
CA ASP A 225 19.10 -8.39 -5.33
C ASP A 225 20.38 -9.24 -5.14
N GLN A 226 21.42 -8.98 -5.92
CA GLN A 226 22.71 -9.68 -5.77
C GLN A 226 23.41 -9.33 -4.44
N LYS A 227 23.35 -8.07 -4.00
CA LYS A 227 23.85 -7.67 -2.68
C LYS A 227 23.08 -8.40 -1.57
N ILE A 228 21.75 -8.42 -1.64
CA ILE A 228 20.90 -9.10 -0.66
C ILE A 228 21.22 -10.60 -0.59
N LYS A 229 21.37 -11.27 -1.73
CA LYS A 229 21.76 -12.69 -1.78
C LYS A 229 23.13 -12.95 -1.17
N THR A 230 24.08 -12.05 -1.40
CA THR A 230 25.42 -12.15 -0.80
C THR A 230 25.35 -12.03 0.72
N ILE A 231 24.50 -11.13 1.24
CA ILE A 231 24.26 -10.97 2.68
C ILE A 231 23.57 -12.23 3.24
N GLN A 232 22.52 -12.72 2.59
CA GLN A 232 21.80 -13.94 2.96
C GLN A 232 22.70 -15.17 3.07
N ALA A 233 23.63 -15.32 2.13
CA ALA A 233 24.59 -16.44 2.13
C ALA A 233 25.47 -16.41 3.39
N ARG A 234 25.91 -15.23 3.84
CA ARG A 234 26.72 -15.08 5.06
C ARG A 234 25.92 -15.45 6.31
N TYR A 235 24.71 -14.92 6.45
CA TYR A 235 23.84 -15.23 7.58
C TYR A 235 23.56 -16.74 7.72
N LYS A 236 23.38 -17.45 6.60
CA LYS A 236 23.21 -18.91 6.63
C LYS A 236 24.46 -19.65 7.12
N VAL A 237 25.64 -19.19 6.72
CA VAL A 237 26.93 -19.76 7.16
C VAL A 237 27.13 -19.50 8.66
N ASP A 238 26.84 -18.29 9.14
CA ASP A 238 26.98 -17.95 10.56
C ASP A 238 26.02 -18.76 11.46
N GLN A 239 24.79 -18.99 11.01
CA GLN A 239 23.83 -19.86 11.71
C GLN A 239 24.25 -21.33 11.72
N ALA A 240 24.94 -21.80 10.69
CA ALA A 240 25.45 -23.18 10.62
C ALA A 240 26.68 -23.40 11.53
N HIS A 241 27.42 -22.34 11.85
CA HIS A 241 28.56 -22.39 12.79
C HIS A 241 28.16 -22.19 14.26
N ALA A 242 26.92 -21.76 14.53
CA ALA A 242 26.38 -21.55 15.88
C ALA A 242 25.61 -22.76 16.44
N ASN A 243 25.38 -23.79 15.62
CA ASN A 243 24.78 -25.09 15.98
C ASN A 243 25.86 -26.17 16.04
#